data_AF-A0ABD0YU61-F1
#
_entry.id   AF-A0ABD0YU61-F1
#
_cell.length_a   1.000
_cell.length_b   1.000
_cell.length_c   1.000
_cell.angle_alpha   90.00
_cell.angle_beta   90.00
_cell.angle_gamma   90.00
#
_symmetry.space_group_name_H-M   'P 1'
#
loop_
_entity.id
_entity.type
_entity.pdbx_description
1 polymer ?
#
loop_
_entity_poly.entity_id
_entity_poly.type
_entity_poly.pdbx_seq_one_letter_code
_entity_poly.pdbx_strand_id
1 'polypeptide(L)'
;MSSRAELCCFISIAGHTRKVSIPGCVEFPILTNACRGYCESWAVPSPLETLANNPNQAITSVGQCCNIMDTEDVEVTVPCLEGPRDVVFKSAKSCSCYHCKKE
;
A
#
# COMPACT_ATOMS: atom_id res chain seq x y z
N MET A 1 1.82 -24.69 -20.88
CA MET A 1 1.93 -24.56 -19.41
C MET A 1 1.60 -23.12 -19.03
N SER A 2 0.34 -22.82 -18.77
CA SER A 2 -0.07 -21.60 -18.07
C SER A 2 -1.03 -22.05 -17.00
N SER A 3 -0.46 -22.42 -15.86
CA SER A 3 -1.20 -22.71 -14.64
C SER A 3 -1.83 -21.40 -14.18
N ARG A 4 -3.12 -21.23 -14.49
CA ARG A 4 -3.99 -20.22 -13.86
C ARG A 4 -3.81 -20.33 -12.35
N ALA A 5 -3.08 -19.39 -11.76
CA ALA A 5 -3.00 -19.19 -10.32
C ALA A 5 -4.29 -18.49 -9.85
N GLU A 6 -5.45 -19.10 -10.10
CA GLU A 6 -6.78 -18.57 -9.75
C GLU A 6 -7.09 -18.65 -8.24
N LEU A 7 -6.07 -18.75 -7.37
CA LEU A 7 -6.24 -18.77 -5.91
C LEU A 7 -5.33 -17.82 -5.13
N CYS A 8 -4.53 -16.95 -5.76
CA CYS A 8 -3.54 -16.15 -5.01
C CYS A 8 -4.00 -14.74 -4.58
N CYS A 9 -5.15 -14.22 -5.05
CA CYS A 9 -5.62 -12.89 -4.65
C CYS A 9 -6.30 -12.89 -3.28
N PHE A 10 -5.51 -13.03 -2.21
CA PHE A 10 -5.96 -12.79 -0.84
C PHE A 10 -5.57 -11.38 -0.42
N ILE A 11 -6.56 -10.49 -0.34
CA ILE A 11 -6.40 -9.15 0.21
C ILE A 11 -7.13 -9.11 1.55
N SER A 12 -6.44 -8.61 2.57
CA SER A 12 -6.98 -8.51 3.91
C SER A 12 -6.57 -7.19 4.55
N ILE A 13 -7.42 -6.72 5.46
CA ILE A 13 -7.10 -5.62 6.36
C ILE A 13 -6.41 -6.23 7.59
N ALA A 14 -5.24 -5.70 7.93
CA ALA A 14 -4.46 -6.13 9.08
C ALA A 14 -4.23 -4.96 10.04
N GLY A 15 -4.50 -5.17 11.33
CA GLY A 15 -4.15 -4.21 12.36
C GLY A 15 -2.62 -4.10 12.50
N HIS A 16 -2.12 -2.87 12.58
CA HIS A 16 -0.71 -2.57 12.73
C HIS A 16 -0.50 -1.52 13.82
N THR A 17 0.31 -1.88 14.82
CA THR A 17 0.69 -0.95 15.89
C THR A 17 2.06 -0.37 15.59
N ARG A 18 2.16 0.96 15.60
CA ARG A 18 3.44 1.67 15.51
C ARG A 18 3.59 2.68 16.63
N LYS A 19 4.82 2.91 17.09
CA LYS A 19 5.12 4.02 17.99
C LYS A 19 5.26 5.29 17.16
N VAL A 20 4.60 6.35 17.59
CA VAL A 20 4.66 7.68 16.99
C VAL A 20 5.47 8.59 17.90
N SER A 21 6.39 9.33 17.28
CA SER A 21 7.23 10.34 17.95
C SER A 21 7.01 11.67 17.24
N ILE A 22 6.44 12.64 17.95
CA ILE A 22 6.21 14.01 17.46
C ILE A 22 7.09 14.93 18.30
N PRO A 23 7.94 15.78 17.68
CA PRO A 23 8.80 16.69 18.43
C PRO A 23 8.01 17.54 19.44
N GLY A 24 8.44 17.52 20.70
CA GLY A 24 7.78 18.26 21.78
C GLY A 24 6.53 17.59 22.37
N CYS A 25 6.18 16.38 21.95
CA CYS A 25 5.08 15.58 22.50
C CYS A 25 5.59 14.27 23.11
N VAL A 26 4.82 13.70 24.03
CA VAL A 26 5.11 12.37 24.59
C VAL A 26 4.94 11.30 23.50
N GLU A 27 5.84 10.32 23.42
CA GLU A 27 5.71 9.19 22.49
C GLU A 27 4.54 8.29 22.86
N PHE A 28 3.81 7.80 21.85
CA PHE A 28 2.61 6.98 22.06
C PHE A 28 2.47 5.90 20.97
N PRO A 29 1.91 4.72 21.30
CA PRO A 29 1.53 3.74 20.29
C PRO A 29 0.22 4.16 19.61
N ILE A 30 0.12 3.93 18.31
CA ILE A 30 -1.14 4.00 17.57
C ILE A 30 -1.42 2.68 16.88
N LEU A 31 -2.67 2.24 16.93
CA LEU A 31 -3.17 1.09 16.18
C LEU A 31 -3.96 1.61 14.98
N THR A 32 -3.50 1.25 13.78
CA THR A 32 -4.22 1.56 12.53
C THR A 32 -4.33 0.30 11.68
N ASN A 33 -5.30 0.27 10.78
CA ASN A 33 -5.42 -0.76 9.77
C ASN A 33 -4.47 -0.51 8.60
N ALA A 34 -3.93 -1.57 8.03
CA ALA A 34 -3.08 -1.56 6.85
C ALA A 34 -3.50 -2.66 5.86
N CYS A 35 -3.13 -2.50 4.59
CA CYS A 35 -3.41 -3.49 3.55
C CYS A 35 -2.33 -4.57 3.49
N ARG A 36 -2.74 -5.83 3.51
CA ARG A 36 -1.85 -6.98 3.34
C ARG A 36 -2.47 -7.98 2.37
N GLY A 37 -1.71 -8.35 1.35
CA GLY A 37 -2.15 -9.35 0.40
C GLY A 37 -1.18 -9.57 -0.75
N TYR A 38 -1.62 -10.39 -1.70
CA TYR A 38 -0.94 -10.64 -2.97
C TYR A 38 -1.81 -10.17 -4.12
N CYS A 39 -1.17 -9.57 -5.11
CA CYS A 39 -1.80 -9.08 -6.32
C CYS A 39 -1.23 -9.77 -7.55
N GLU A 40 -2.01 -9.79 -8.62
CA GLU A 40 -1.59 -10.43 -9.87
C GLU A 40 -0.36 -9.73 -10.44
N SER A 41 0.59 -10.54 -10.90
CA SER A 41 1.73 -10.09 -11.67
C SER A 41 2.17 -11.16 -12.64
N TRP A 42 2.63 -10.74 -13.81
CA TRP A 42 3.12 -11.62 -14.86
C TRP A 42 4.09 -10.89 -15.79
N ALA A 43 4.86 -11.69 -16.54
CA ALA A 43 5.81 -11.18 -17.52
C ALA A 43 5.80 -12.07 -18.76
N VAL A 44 5.92 -11.44 -19.94
CA VAL A 44 5.99 -12.10 -21.24
C VAL A 44 7.06 -11.43 -22.12
N PRO A 45 7.60 -12.14 -23.13
CA PRO A 45 8.36 -11.49 -24.18
C PRO A 45 7.55 -10.37 -24.82
N SER A 46 8.18 -9.21 -25.03
CA SER A 46 7.50 -8.06 -25.62
C SER A 46 7.06 -8.35 -27.06
N PRO A 47 5.89 -7.85 -27.48
CA PRO A 47 5.43 -8.01 -28.84
C PRO A 47 6.27 -7.15 -29.81
N LEU A 48 6.21 -7.48 -31.10
CA LEU A 48 7.01 -6.81 -32.13
C LEU A 48 6.72 -5.31 -32.20
N GLU A 49 5.47 -4.87 -31.96
CA GLU A 49 5.15 -3.44 -31.94
C GLU A 49 5.86 -2.70 -30.81
N THR A 50 6.01 -3.33 -29.64
CA THR A 50 6.77 -2.75 -28.52
C THR A 50 8.26 -2.69 -28.84
N LEU A 51 8.84 -3.74 -29.44
CA LEU A 51 10.24 -3.78 -29.82
C LEU A 51 10.59 -2.80 -30.95
N ALA A 52 9.68 -2.55 -31.89
CA ALA A 52 9.86 -1.55 -32.94
C ALA A 52 9.99 -0.13 -32.36
N ASN A 53 9.26 0.17 -31.29
CA ASN A 53 9.30 1.46 -30.61
C ASN A 53 10.44 1.55 -29.58
N ASN A 54 10.76 0.44 -28.92
CA ASN A 54 11.82 0.34 -27.93
C ASN A 54 12.53 -1.02 -28.04
N PRO A 55 13.59 -1.13 -28.86
CA PRO A 55 14.31 -2.39 -29.09
C PRO A 55 14.92 -3.00 -27.82
N ASN A 56 15.12 -2.19 -26.78
CA ASN A 56 15.71 -2.62 -25.51
C ASN A 56 14.67 -3.19 -24.53
N GLN A 57 13.37 -3.02 -24.78
CA GLN A 57 12.31 -3.56 -23.94
C GLN A 57 11.97 -4.99 -24.34
N ALA A 58 12.88 -5.93 -24.09
CA ALA A 58 12.72 -7.35 -24.47
C ALA A 58 11.57 -8.07 -23.72
N ILE A 59 11.24 -7.61 -22.52
CA ILE A 59 10.20 -8.17 -21.65
C ILE A 59 9.17 -7.09 -21.31
N THR A 60 7.89 -7.45 -21.40
CA THR A 60 6.78 -6.64 -20.90
C THR A 60 6.20 -7.33 -19.67
N SER A 61 6.07 -6.58 -18.59
CA SER A 61 5.54 -7.10 -17.32
C SER A 61 4.39 -6.24 -16.83
N VAL A 62 3.45 -6.88 -16.14
CA VAL A 62 2.34 -6.25 -15.44
C VAL A 62 2.48 -6.60 -13.98
N GLY A 63 2.42 -5.58 -13.12
CA GLY A 63 2.44 -5.74 -11.68
C GLY A 63 1.43 -4.79 -11.04
N GLN A 64 0.70 -5.31 -10.06
CA GLN A 64 -0.19 -4.54 -9.20
C GLN A 64 0.32 -4.58 -7.76
N CYS A 65 0.01 -3.53 -7.01
CA CYS A 65 0.31 -3.41 -5.59
C CYS A 65 -0.98 -3.50 -4.78
N CYS A 66 -0.89 -4.12 -3.60
CA CYS A 66 -1.97 -4.08 -2.62
C CYS A 66 -2.01 -2.68 -2.00
N ASN A 67 -3.08 -1.94 -2.24
CA ASN A 67 -3.17 -0.52 -1.91
C ASN A 67 -4.40 -0.22 -1.04
N ILE A 68 -4.31 0.87 -0.27
CA ILE A 68 -5.45 1.43 0.47
C ILE A 68 -6.35 2.14 -0.54
N MET A 69 -7.63 1.76 -0.57
CA MET A 69 -8.61 2.37 -1.47
C MET A 69 -9.44 3.42 -0.75
N ASP A 70 -9.85 3.12 0.47
CA ASP A 70 -10.54 4.05 1.36
C ASP A 70 -9.83 4.13 2.71
N THR A 71 -9.88 5.31 3.33
CA THR A 71 -9.33 5.55 4.66
C THR A 71 -10.42 5.98 5.64
N GLU A 72 -10.21 5.67 6.90
CA GLU A 72 -10.88 6.27 8.04
C GLU A 72 -9.89 7.05 8.91
N ASP A 73 -10.41 7.99 9.70
CA ASP A 73 -9.59 8.88 10.52
C ASP A 73 -9.54 8.36 11.96
N VAL A 74 -8.33 8.28 12.49
CA VAL A 74 -8.04 7.94 13.88
C VAL A 74 -7.52 9.19 14.56
N GLU A 75 -8.37 9.82 15.36
CA GLU A 75 -8.07 11.04 16.09
C GLU A 75 -7.46 10.72 17.45
N VAL A 76 -6.37 11.39 17.81
CA VAL A 76 -5.68 11.21 19.09
C VAL A 76 -5.27 12.57 19.65
N THR A 77 -5.67 12.84 20.89
CA THR A 77 -5.18 13.99 21.66
C THR A 77 -3.90 13.61 22.38
N VAL A 78 -2.80 14.30 22.07
CA VAL A 78 -1.47 14.01 22.61
C VAL A 78 -0.98 15.13 23.51
N PRO A 79 -0.46 14.84 24.71
CA PRO A 79 0.16 15.84 25.56
C PRO A 79 1.49 16.31 24.97
N CYS A 80 1.62 17.63 24.77
CA CYS A 80 2.85 18.27 24.31
C CYS A 80 3.26 19.42 25.23
N LEU A 81 4.51 19.88 25.08
CA LEU A 81 5.07 21.00 25.86
C LEU A 81 4.26 22.29 25.71
N GLU A 82 3.69 22.54 24.52
CA GLU A 82 2.86 23.71 24.21
C GLU A 82 1.36 23.51 24.57
N GLY A 83 1.03 22.40 25.23
CA GLY A 83 -0.34 21.99 25.53
C GLY A 83 -0.78 20.76 24.73
N PRO A 84 -1.98 20.21 25.02
CA PRO A 84 -2.55 19.10 24.26
C PRO A 84 -2.74 19.46 22.78
N ARG A 85 -2.44 18.53 21.88
CA ARG A 85 -2.66 18.68 20.43
C ARG A 85 -3.48 17.51 19.89
N ASP A 86 -4.43 17.81 19.02
CA ASP A 86 -5.19 16.79 18.31
C ASP A 86 -4.49 16.45 17.00
N VAL A 87 -4.24 15.15 16.79
CA VAL A 87 -3.55 14.63 15.61
C VAL A 87 -4.42 13.57 14.96
N VAL A 88 -4.50 13.63 13.63
CA VAL A 88 -5.29 12.70 12.82
C VAL A 88 -4.37 11.76 12.06
N PHE A 89 -4.64 10.46 12.16
CA PHE A 89 -3.96 9.43 11.39
C PHE A 89 -4.94 8.72 10.46
N LYS A 90 -4.49 8.41 9.24
CA LYS A 90 -5.28 7.64 8.29
C LYS A 90 -5.10 6.13 8.56
N SER A 91 -6.21 5.42 8.66
CA SER A 91 -6.31 3.97 8.83
C SER A 91 -7.01 3.36 7.61
N ALA A 92 -6.58 2.20 7.15
CA ALA A 92 -7.18 1.56 5.97
C ALA A 92 -8.60 1.05 6.28
N LYS A 93 -9.58 1.48 5.49
CA LYS A 93 -10.97 1.00 5.55
C LYS A 93 -11.26 -0.07 4.50
N SER A 94 -10.61 0.02 3.34
CA SER A 94 -10.72 -0.95 2.27
C SER A 94 -9.39 -1.07 1.52
N CYS A 95 -9.16 -2.24 0.93
CA CYS A 95 -7.91 -2.58 0.25
C CYS A 95 -8.22 -3.26 -1.09
N SER A 96 -7.46 -2.95 -2.13
CA SER A 96 -7.57 -3.65 -3.42
C SER A 96 -6.23 -3.65 -4.17
N CYS A 97 -6.16 -4.43 -5.24
CA CYS A 97 -5.03 -4.41 -6.15
C CYS A 97 -5.15 -3.26 -7.12
N TYR A 98 -4.15 -2.39 -7.15
CA TYR A 98 -4.11 -1.24 -8.05
C TYR A 98 -2.70 -1.00 -8.61
N HIS A 99 -2.57 -0.12 -9.59
CA HIS A 99 -1.26 0.27 -10.11
C HIS A 99 -0.40 0.84 -8.99
N CYS A 100 0.82 0.32 -8.87
CA CYS A 100 1.82 0.83 -7.95
C CYS A 100 2.08 2.30 -8.28
N LYS A 101 1.81 3.20 -7.33
CA LYS A 101 2.19 4.61 -7.47
C LYS A 101 3.63 4.78 -7.03
N LYS A 102 4.43 5.44 -7.86
CA LYS A 102 5.75 5.94 -7.52
C LYS A 102 5.60 7.45 -7.33
N GLU A 103 5.49 7.89 -6.07
CA GLU A 103 5.64 9.30 -5.70
C GLU A 103 7.13 9.61 -5.48
#